data_AF-A0AAX2JDQ6-F1
#
_entry.id   AF-A0AAX2JDQ6-F1
#
_cell.length_a   1.000
_cell.length_b   1.000
_cell.length_c   1.000
_cell.angle_alpha   90.00
_cell.angle_beta   90.00
_cell.angle_gamma   90.00
#
_symmetry.space_group_name_H-M   'P 1'
#
loop_
_entity.id
_entity.type
_entity.pdbx_description
1 polymer ?
#
loop_
_entity_poly.entity_id
_entity_poly.type
_entity_poly.pdbx_seq_one_letter_code
_entity_poly.pdbx_strand_id
1 'polypeptide(L)'
;MKKVITYGTFDLLHQGHINLLKRAKEYGDYLIVGVTTDSYDKTRGKLNVNDSIINRIENIKKTGYVDEIIIEEYEGQKVEDIQKYNIDTFIIGSDWKGKFDYLKEFCEVVYLERTKGISSTQIREDKNKILKIGIIGAGRIARRFVTESKYVSGVNVEGVMSRNIENSKKFAEKFELEFYTNNFEEFIEKVDAVYIATPHNTHYYYIKRSLENKKHVLCEKPITLSSKETNELYEITKEYKLVLLEAIKTAFCPGFEKLISIAKSGIIGEIKDVEACFTKLVEGEIRELSCKESGGSVTELASYPLLAIVKLLGKPENVKFYSYIDKEKKIDLYTKILLRYQNGVTPVAKVGLGVKSEGELIISGTKGYIYAPSPWWKTEYFELRFENFSKNRKYFYSFQGEGLRYEIAEFLTMINQNRQETYKLKISEIKIINEIINKFLRKNFKNKE
;
A
#
# COMPACT_ATOMS: atom_id res chain seq x y z
N MET A 1 3.96 -7.07 44.51
CA MET A 1 4.74 -6.59 43.35
C MET A 1 3.82 -6.65 42.15
N LYS A 2 3.42 -5.49 41.63
CA LYS A 2 2.53 -5.40 40.46
C LYS A 2 3.33 -5.65 39.18
N LYS A 3 2.94 -6.64 38.39
CA LYS A 3 3.62 -7.04 37.16
C LYS A 3 2.89 -6.50 35.93
N VAL A 4 3.64 -5.86 35.05
CA VAL A 4 3.16 -5.28 33.80
C VAL A 4 3.79 -6.02 32.63
N ILE A 5 3.01 -6.27 31.58
CA ILE A 5 3.54 -6.79 30.32
C ILE A 5 3.19 -5.89 29.14
N THR A 6 4.11 -5.74 28.20
CA THR A 6 3.85 -5.12 26.89
C THR A 6 4.51 -5.93 25.78
N TYR A 7 4.06 -5.74 24.54
CA TYR A 7 4.57 -6.47 23.38
C TYR A 7 4.84 -5.54 22.21
N GLY A 8 5.82 -5.92 21.39
CA GLY A 8 6.08 -5.21 20.15
C GLY A 8 7.22 -5.82 19.35
N THR A 9 7.31 -5.40 18.09
CA THR A 9 8.48 -5.66 17.26
C THR A 9 9.69 -4.91 17.81
N PHE A 10 9.54 -3.65 18.24
CA PHE A 10 10.63 -2.79 18.70
C PHE A 10 11.78 -2.59 17.71
N ASP A 11 11.53 -2.81 16.42
CA ASP A 11 12.47 -2.56 15.32
C ASP A 11 12.76 -1.06 15.15
N LEU A 12 14.00 -0.72 14.80
CA LEU A 12 14.47 0.67 14.67
C LEU A 12 14.09 1.50 15.91
N LEU A 13 14.54 1.03 17.08
CA LEU A 13 14.17 1.58 18.39
C LEU A 13 14.26 3.12 18.37
N HIS A 14 13.20 3.76 18.83
CA HIS A 14 13.04 5.21 18.74
C HIS A 14 12.27 5.73 19.95
N GLN A 15 12.23 7.05 20.11
CA GLN A 15 11.69 7.67 21.31
C GLN A 15 10.22 7.28 21.60
N GLY A 16 9.42 6.98 20.58
CA GLY A 16 8.07 6.44 20.75
C GLY A 16 8.06 5.10 21.50
N HIS A 17 8.94 4.17 21.13
CA HIS A 17 9.11 2.91 21.87
C HIS A 17 9.62 3.16 23.30
N ILE A 18 10.61 4.04 23.47
CA ILE A 18 11.18 4.35 24.79
C ILE A 18 10.12 4.94 25.73
N ASN A 19 9.28 5.84 25.23
CA ASN A 19 8.20 6.42 26.03
C ASN A 19 7.10 5.41 26.36
N LEU A 20 6.79 4.50 25.44
CA LEU A 20 5.88 3.38 25.72
C LEU A 20 6.43 2.54 26.87
N LEU A 21 7.72 2.17 26.82
CA LEU A 21 8.37 1.38 27.87
C LEU A 21 8.42 2.13 29.20
N LYS A 22 8.84 3.41 29.19
CA LYS A 22 8.87 4.26 30.39
C LYS A 22 7.49 4.35 31.04
N ARG A 23 6.45 4.66 30.26
CA ARG A 23 5.08 4.75 30.77
C ARG A 23 4.56 3.39 31.22
N ALA A 24 4.86 2.31 30.52
CA ALA A 24 4.46 0.98 30.97
C ALA A 24 5.08 0.63 32.32
N LYS A 25 6.34 1.01 32.57
CA LYS A 25 7.02 0.84 33.87
C LYS A 25 6.36 1.66 34.99
N GLU A 26 5.73 2.80 34.69
CA GLU A 26 5.01 3.59 35.70
C GLU A 26 3.72 2.91 36.22
N TYR A 27 3.22 1.87 35.55
CA TYR A 27 2.00 1.16 35.94
C TYR A 27 2.23 -0.05 36.88
N GLY A 28 3.48 -0.37 37.22
CA GLY A 28 3.78 -1.45 38.15
C GLY A 28 5.25 -1.51 38.54
N ASP A 29 5.60 -2.48 39.38
CA ASP A 29 6.94 -2.61 39.95
C ASP A 29 7.90 -3.36 39.01
N TYR A 30 7.35 -4.22 38.13
CA TYR A 30 8.12 -5.12 37.28
C TYR A 30 7.53 -5.16 35.86
N LEU A 31 8.32 -4.80 34.86
CA LEU A 31 7.95 -4.72 33.44
C LEU A 31 8.58 -5.86 32.64
N ILE A 32 7.71 -6.70 32.08
CA ILE A 32 8.03 -7.74 31.12
C ILE A 32 7.77 -7.21 29.70
N VAL A 33 8.71 -7.40 28.79
CA VAL A 33 8.55 -7.02 27.38
C VAL A 33 8.63 -8.26 26.48
N GLY A 34 7.54 -8.56 25.79
CA GLY A 34 7.50 -9.56 24.73
C GLY A 34 8.00 -9.00 23.40
N VAL A 35 9.09 -9.56 22.88
CA VAL A 35 9.70 -9.18 21.59
C VAL A 35 9.34 -10.22 20.53
N THR A 36 8.71 -9.78 19.45
CA THR A 36 8.28 -10.69 18.37
C THR A 36 9.44 -11.19 17.52
N THR A 37 9.41 -12.47 17.15
CA THR A 37 10.37 -13.03 16.18
C THR A 37 10.12 -12.54 14.75
N ASP A 38 11.15 -12.56 13.91
CA ASP A 38 11.03 -12.15 12.50
C ASP A 38 10.04 -13.04 11.73
N SER A 39 9.96 -14.33 12.07
CA SER A 39 8.98 -15.27 11.53
C SER A 39 7.56 -14.88 11.93
N TYR A 40 7.33 -14.58 13.21
CA TYR A 40 6.02 -14.18 13.69
C TYR A 40 5.59 -12.81 13.14
N ASP A 41 6.53 -11.87 13.01
CA ASP A 41 6.28 -10.58 12.36
C ASP A 41 5.83 -10.75 10.90
N LYS A 42 6.43 -11.67 10.16
CA LYS A 42 5.99 -11.98 8.79
C LYS A 42 4.58 -12.58 8.76
N THR A 43 4.21 -13.47 9.67
CA THR A 43 2.88 -14.10 9.66
C THR A 43 1.76 -13.10 9.96
N ARG A 44 1.98 -12.16 10.88
CA ARG A 44 1.06 -11.02 11.15
C ARG A 44 1.12 -9.90 10.10
N GLY A 45 1.96 -10.06 9.08
CA GLY A 45 2.10 -9.12 7.96
C GLY A 45 2.85 -7.85 8.27
N LYS A 46 3.77 -7.85 9.25
CA LYS A 46 4.74 -6.78 9.48
C LYS A 46 5.84 -6.89 8.42
N LEU A 47 6.11 -5.81 7.71
CA LEU A 47 7.11 -5.74 6.63
C LEU A 47 8.29 -4.83 7.00
N ASN A 48 9.42 -5.03 6.34
CA ASN A 48 10.66 -4.27 6.48
C ASN A 48 11.24 -4.22 7.90
N VAL A 49 11.12 -5.30 8.69
CA VAL A 49 11.87 -5.43 9.95
C VAL A 49 13.37 -5.48 9.61
N ASN A 50 14.17 -4.57 10.19
CA ASN A 50 15.59 -4.40 9.84
C ASN A 50 16.52 -5.00 10.90
N ASP A 51 16.23 -4.74 12.17
CA ASP A 51 17.06 -5.19 13.28
C ASP A 51 16.79 -6.66 13.58
N SER A 52 17.86 -7.44 13.71
CA SER A 52 17.76 -8.81 14.20
C SER A 52 17.11 -8.85 15.58
N ILE A 53 16.45 -9.95 15.92
CA ILE A 53 15.84 -10.12 17.25
C ILE A 53 16.84 -9.86 18.38
N ILE A 54 18.10 -10.27 18.21
CA ILE A 54 19.19 -10.05 19.18
C ILE A 54 19.43 -8.55 19.36
N ASN A 55 19.59 -7.80 18.26
CA ASN A 55 19.79 -6.35 18.32
C ASN A 55 18.60 -5.64 18.97
N ARG A 56 17.37 -6.07 18.67
CA ARG A 56 16.14 -5.51 19.27
C ARG A 56 16.11 -5.73 20.78
N ILE A 57 16.44 -6.93 21.25
CA ILE A 57 16.56 -7.25 22.68
C ILE A 57 17.64 -6.38 23.34
N GLU A 58 18.83 -6.28 22.75
CA GLU A 58 19.91 -5.46 23.31
C GLU A 58 19.53 -3.99 23.41
N ASN A 59 18.89 -3.44 22.37
CA ASN A 59 18.44 -2.05 22.35
C ASN A 59 17.38 -1.79 23.42
N ILE A 60 16.44 -2.72 23.64
CA ILE A 60 15.45 -2.62 24.72
C ILE A 60 16.13 -2.68 26.09
N LYS A 61 17.07 -3.61 26.31
CA LYS A 61 17.82 -3.70 27.58
C LYS A 61 18.56 -2.41 27.91
N LYS A 62 19.18 -1.77 26.91
CA LYS A 62 19.89 -0.49 27.07
C LYS A 62 19.00 0.66 27.54
N THR A 63 17.67 0.56 27.41
CA THR A 63 16.76 1.60 27.90
C THR A 63 16.68 1.68 29.43
N GLY A 64 17.00 0.60 30.14
CA GLY A 64 16.95 0.55 31.61
C GLY A 64 15.55 0.51 32.22
N TYR A 65 14.47 0.49 31.42
CA TYR A 65 13.09 0.44 31.92
C TYR A 65 12.52 -0.97 32.10
N VAL A 66 13.19 -1.98 31.53
CA VAL A 66 12.66 -3.34 31.37
C VAL A 66 13.38 -4.30 32.29
N ASP A 67 12.62 -5.06 33.09
CA ASP A 67 13.18 -6.01 34.05
C ASP A 67 13.36 -7.41 33.43
N GLU A 68 12.45 -7.81 32.54
CA GLU A 68 12.51 -9.12 31.87
C GLU A 68 12.06 -9.02 30.41
N ILE A 69 12.69 -9.82 29.54
CA ILE A 69 12.36 -9.89 28.12
C ILE A 69 12.01 -11.33 27.79
N ILE A 70 10.87 -11.51 27.13
CA ILE A 70 10.40 -12.79 26.61
C ILE A 70 10.27 -12.72 25.09
N ILE A 71 10.28 -13.86 24.43
CA ILE A 71 10.19 -13.96 22.96
C ILE A 71 8.78 -14.37 22.58
N GLU A 72 8.16 -13.63 21.66
CA GLU A 72 6.84 -13.98 21.09
C GLU A 72 6.99 -14.64 19.71
N GLU A 73 6.52 -15.89 19.59
CA GLU A 73 6.71 -16.73 18.40
C GLU A 73 5.42 -17.10 17.67
N TYR A 74 4.28 -17.08 18.35
CA TYR A 74 2.99 -17.50 17.78
C TYR A 74 1.78 -16.74 18.34
N GLU A 75 0.67 -16.82 17.60
CA GLU A 75 -0.60 -16.25 18.02
C GLU A 75 -1.23 -17.05 19.15
N GLY A 76 -1.70 -16.36 20.20
CA GLY A 76 -2.26 -16.98 21.41
C GLY A 76 -1.30 -16.99 22.60
N GLN A 77 0.02 -16.87 22.37
CA GLN A 77 1.05 -16.91 23.42
C GLN A 77 0.82 -15.88 24.54
N LYS A 78 0.24 -14.72 24.24
CA LYS A 78 -0.08 -13.68 25.23
C LYS A 78 -0.87 -14.19 26.43
N VAL A 79 -1.83 -15.09 26.20
CA VAL A 79 -2.68 -15.64 27.27
C VAL A 79 -1.84 -16.54 28.18
N GLU A 80 -1.01 -17.39 27.59
CA GLU A 80 -0.09 -18.28 28.32
C GLU A 80 0.91 -17.47 29.15
N ASP A 81 1.51 -16.45 28.55
CA ASP A 81 2.47 -15.56 29.22
C ASP A 81 1.82 -14.79 30.38
N ILE A 82 0.62 -14.24 30.19
CA ILE A 82 -0.11 -13.52 31.25
C ILE A 82 -0.34 -14.42 32.47
N GLN A 83 -0.76 -15.65 32.27
CA GLN A 83 -1.00 -16.60 33.35
C GLN A 83 0.31 -17.11 33.96
N LYS A 84 1.27 -17.53 33.13
CA LYS A 84 2.57 -18.07 33.56
C LYS A 84 3.35 -17.09 34.43
N TYR A 85 3.37 -15.82 34.03
CA TYR A 85 4.12 -14.79 34.75
C TYR A 85 3.30 -14.08 35.84
N ASN A 86 2.02 -14.42 36.00
CA ASN A 86 1.05 -13.77 36.90
C ASN A 86 1.02 -12.24 36.67
N ILE A 87 0.69 -11.85 35.43
CA ILE A 87 0.64 -10.45 35.02
C ILE A 87 -0.63 -9.78 35.54
N ASP A 88 -0.48 -8.61 36.18
CA ASP A 88 -1.61 -7.81 36.66
C ASP A 88 -2.16 -6.87 35.57
N THR A 89 -1.26 -6.29 34.74
CA THR A 89 -1.65 -5.31 33.72
C THR A 89 -0.95 -5.56 32.38
N PHE A 90 -1.73 -5.67 31.31
CA PHE A 90 -1.27 -5.63 29.92
C PHE A 90 -1.36 -4.21 29.38
N ILE A 91 -0.26 -3.71 28.81
CA ILE A 91 -0.16 -2.34 28.29
C ILE A 91 0.26 -2.35 26.83
N ILE A 92 -0.42 -1.56 26.00
CA ILE A 92 -0.02 -1.35 24.61
C ILE A 92 -0.45 0.05 24.13
N GLY A 93 0.09 0.51 23.00
CA GLY A 93 -0.34 1.77 22.39
C GLY A 93 -1.83 1.77 21.99
N SER A 94 -2.47 2.94 22.09
CA SER A 94 -3.87 3.21 21.70
C SER A 94 -4.19 2.88 20.25
N ASP A 95 -3.16 2.80 19.41
CA ASP A 95 -3.22 2.28 18.04
C ASP A 95 -3.91 0.92 17.92
N TRP A 96 -3.94 0.14 19.00
CA TRP A 96 -4.51 -1.20 19.09
C TRP A 96 -5.79 -1.28 19.93
N LYS A 97 -6.40 -0.14 20.28
CA LYS A 97 -7.59 -0.06 21.12
C LYS A 97 -8.69 -1.01 20.66
N GLY A 98 -9.18 -1.84 21.57
CA GLY A 98 -10.21 -2.86 21.33
C GLY A 98 -9.69 -4.21 20.83
N LYS A 99 -8.48 -4.29 20.26
CA LYS A 99 -7.95 -5.54 19.68
C LYS A 99 -7.62 -6.58 20.76
N PHE A 100 -7.15 -6.14 21.92
CA PHE A 100 -6.66 -7.00 22.99
C PHE A 100 -7.64 -7.07 24.17
N ASP A 101 -8.89 -6.67 23.97
CA ASP A 101 -9.90 -6.63 25.02
C ASP A 101 -10.27 -8.02 25.56
N TYR A 102 -10.03 -9.08 24.80
CA TYR A 102 -10.18 -10.46 25.26
C TYR A 102 -9.21 -10.81 26.41
N LEU A 103 -8.13 -10.05 26.60
CA LEU A 103 -7.20 -10.25 27.72
C LEU A 103 -7.75 -9.73 29.05
N LYS A 104 -8.86 -8.98 29.03
CA LYS A 104 -9.52 -8.48 30.26
C LYS A 104 -10.02 -9.59 31.18
N GLU A 105 -10.18 -10.80 30.65
CA GLU A 105 -10.50 -12.00 31.44
C GLU A 105 -9.34 -12.42 32.35
N PHE A 106 -8.09 -12.11 31.96
CA PHE A 106 -6.89 -12.56 32.66
C PHE A 106 -6.14 -11.44 33.40
N CYS A 107 -6.22 -10.18 32.93
CA CYS A 107 -5.50 -9.05 33.52
C CYS A 107 -6.15 -7.69 33.17
N GLU A 108 -5.73 -6.60 33.82
CA GLU A 108 -6.12 -5.24 33.43
C GLU A 108 -5.54 -4.87 32.05
N VAL A 109 -6.35 -4.37 31.12
CA VAL A 109 -5.89 -3.95 29.78
C VAL A 109 -5.89 -2.43 29.66
N VAL A 110 -4.71 -1.83 29.48
CA VAL A 110 -4.52 -0.38 29.35
C VAL A 110 -3.97 -0.02 27.98
N TYR A 111 -4.61 0.98 27.35
CA TYR A 111 -4.20 1.54 26.07
C TYR A 111 -3.59 2.93 26.28
N LEU A 112 -2.31 3.09 25.97
CA LEU A 112 -1.59 4.35 26.13
C LEU A 112 -1.64 5.19 24.85
N GLU A 113 -2.13 6.43 24.96
CA GLU A 113 -2.14 7.40 23.85
C GLU A 113 -0.73 7.65 23.29
N ARG A 114 -0.62 7.93 21.99
CA ARG A 114 0.66 8.30 21.36
C ARG A 114 1.25 9.55 22.02
N THR A 115 2.57 9.55 22.19
CA THR A 115 3.28 10.75 22.62
C THR A 115 3.44 11.70 21.43
N LYS A 116 2.57 12.73 21.37
CA LYS A 116 2.68 13.82 20.40
C LYS A 116 3.95 14.65 20.67
N GLY A 117 4.53 15.25 19.63
CA GLY A 117 5.68 16.16 19.68
C GLY A 117 7.03 15.50 19.48
N ILE A 118 7.11 14.18 19.42
CA ILE A 118 8.37 13.46 19.57
C ILE A 118 8.81 12.89 18.22
N SER A 119 9.57 13.74 17.51
CA SER A 119 10.29 13.34 16.31
C SER A 119 11.19 12.14 16.62
N SER A 120 11.06 11.08 15.82
CA SER A 120 11.82 9.82 15.96
C SER A 120 13.34 9.94 15.75
N THR A 121 13.89 11.16 15.78
CA THR A 121 15.21 11.53 15.26
C THR A 121 16.33 11.61 16.30
N GLN A 122 16.06 11.52 17.59
CA GLN A 122 17.07 11.88 18.61
C GLN A 122 18.14 10.80 18.89
N ILE A 123 17.96 9.54 18.48
CA ILE A 123 18.89 8.43 18.84
C ILE A 123 19.26 7.57 17.62
N ARG A 124 19.71 8.16 16.49
CA ARG A 124 20.04 7.36 15.30
C ARG A 124 21.38 7.70 14.71
N GLU A 125 22.11 6.65 14.33
CA GLU A 125 23.12 6.73 13.29
C GLU A 125 22.40 6.97 11.94
N ASP A 126 22.97 7.83 11.09
CA ASP A 126 22.36 8.39 9.87
C ASP A 126 21.80 7.38 8.85
N LYS A 127 22.07 6.08 9.00
CA LYS A 127 21.75 5.07 7.99
C LYS A 127 20.27 4.61 7.96
N ASN A 128 19.50 4.74 9.04
CA ASN A 128 18.13 4.19 9.13
C ASN A 128 17.11 5.17 9.76
N LYS A 129 17.02 6.40 9.24
CA LYS A 129 16.00 7.36 9.69
C LYS A 129 14.59 6.86 9.30
N ILE A 130 13.66 6.79 10.27
CA ILE A 130 12.23 6.58 9.98
C ILE A 130 11.77 7.69 9.06
N LEU A 131 11.19 7.30 7.93
CA LEU A 131 10.65 8.20 6.93
C LEU A 131 9.36 8.84 7.46
N LYS A 132 9.35 10.17 7.52
CA LYS A 132 8.18 10.97 7.91
C LYS A 132 7.28 11.18 6.72
N ILE A 133 6.12 10.52 6.70
CA ILE A 133 5.14 10.61 5.61
C ILE A 133 4.03 11.58 6.00
N GLY A 134 3.74 12.55 5.13
CA GLY A 134 2.52 13.34 5.18
C GLY A 134 1.47 12.80 4.22
N ILE A 135 0.19 12.93 4.57
CA ILE A 135 -0.92 12.58 3.68
C ILE A 135 -1.54 13.84 3.08
N ILE A 136 -1.67 13.88 1.77
CA ILE A 136 -2.48 14.88 1.06
C ILE A 136 -3.80 14.23 0.65
N GLY A 137 -4.91 14.64 1.28
CA GLY A 137 -6.26 14.10 1.06
C GLY A 137 -6.72 13.17 2.19
N ALA A 138 -7.71 13.61 2.98
CA ALA A 138 -8.28 12.87 4.11
C ALA A 138 -9.40 11.87 3.72
N GLY A 139 -9.25 11.21 2.56
CA GLY A 139 -10.26 10.33 1.96
C GLY A 139 -10.32 8.92 2.55
N ARG A 140 -11.19 8.07 1.98
CA ARG A 140 -11.37 6.66 2.40
C ARG A 140 -10.07 5.85 2.34
N ILE A 141 -9.28 6.03 1.28
CA ILE A 141 -8.03 5.30 1.08
C ILE A 141 -6.92 5.75 2.04
N ALA A 142 -6.84 7.04 2.34
CA ALA A 142 -5.93 7.58 3.35
C ALA A 142 -6.13 6.95 4.73
N ARG A 143 -7.37 6.68 5.14
CA ARG A 143 -7.66 5.99 6.41
C ARG A 143 -7.02 4.60 6.47
N ARG A 144 -7.09 3.87 5.35
CA ARG A 144 -6.51 2.54 5.19
C ARG A 144 -4.98 2.64 5.15
N PHE A 145 -4.43 3.62 4.43
CA PHE A 145 -3.00 3.88 4.39
C PHE A 145 -2.39 4.09 5.78
N VAL A 146 -2.98 4.96 6.62
CA VAL A 146 -2.49 5.16 7.99
C VAL A 146 -2.52 3.86 8.79
N THR A 147 -3.62 3.11 8.70
CA THR A 147 -3.78 1.84 9.42
C THR A 147 -2.74 0.80 8.99
N GLU A 148 -2.51 0.68 7.69
CA GLU A 148 -1.58 -0.28 7.11
C GLU A 148 -0.11 0.13 7.30
N SER A 149 0.19 1.44 7.34
CA SER A 149 1.55 1.94 7.60
C SER A 149 2.12 1.49 8.95
N LYS A 150 1.26 1.23 9.96
CA LYS A 150 1.67 0.69 11.27
C LYS A 150 2.33 -0.68 11.16
N TYR A 151 2.03 -1.42 10.08
CA TYR A 151 2.59 -2.72 9.77
C TYR A 151 3.81 -2.65 8.85
N VAL A 152 4.36 -1.46 8.60
CA VAL A 152 5.63 -1.31 7.87
C VAL A 152 6.63 -0.63 8.78
N SER A 153 7.73 -1.32 9.06
CA SER A 153 8.83 -0.73 9.82
C SER A 153 9.55 0.33 8.99
N GLY A 154 10.07 1.36 9.66
CA GLY A 154 10.83 2.44 9.01
C GLY A 154 9.99 3.57 8.41
N VAL A 155 8.67 3.57 8.59
CA VAL A 155 7.80 4.70 8.21
C VAL A 155 6.98 5.18 9.41
N ASN A 156 6.69 6.47 9.45
CA ASN A 156 5.70 7.04 10.37
C ASN A 156 4.88 8.10 9.65
N VAL A 157 3.55 8.02 9.76
CA VAL A 157 2.67 9.06 9.24
C VAL A 157 2.57 10.16 10.30
N GLU A 158 3.05 11.36 9.97
CA GLU A 158 3.13 12.47 10.93
C GLU A 158 1.97 13.46 10.78
N GLY A 159 1.47 13.69 9.57
CA GLY A 159 0.44 14.71 9.39
C GLY A 159 -0.45 14.52 8.18
N VAL A 160 -1.53 15.30 8.15
CA VAL A 160 -2.52 15.28 7.07
C VAL A 160 -2.86 16.69 6.62
N MET A 161 -2.95 16.88 5.31
CA MET A 161 -3.45 18.07 4.67
C MET A 161 -4.68 17.77 3.82
N SER A 162 -5.67 18.64 3.88
CA SER A 162 -6.80 18.63 2.96
C SER A 162 -7.35 20.04 2.78
N ARG A 163 -8.14 20.27 1.72
CA ARG A 163 -8.75 21.58 1.42
C ARG A 163 -9.62 22.11 2.57
N ASN A 164 -10.24 21.21 3.33
CA ASN A 164 -11.08 21.56 4.46
C ASN A 164 -10.34 21.24 5.76
N ILE A 165 -9.96 22.27 6.50
CA ILE A 165 -9.21 22.14 7.74
C ILE A 165 -9.92 21.25 8.78
N GLU A 166 -11.24 21.29 8.83
CA GLU A 166 -12.04 20.48 9.77
C GLU A 166 -11.93 18.98 9.46
N ASN A 167 -11.86 18.62 8.18
CA ASN A 167 -11.61 17.23 7.77
C ASN A 167 -10.20 16.79 8.15
N SER A 168 -9.20 17.66 7.98
CA SER A 168 -7.82 17.38 8.39
C SER A 168 -7.73 17.20 9.91
N LYS A 169 -8.39 18.07 10.70
CA LYS A 169 -8.46 17.99 12.16
C LYS A 169 -9.07 16.68 12.63
N LYS A 170 -10.30 16.36 12.18
CA LYS A 170 -10.98 15.09 12.52
C LYS A 170 -10.16 13.86 12.14
N PHE A 171 -9.45 13.91 11.02
CA PHE A 171 -8.59 12.83 10.58
C PHE A 171 -7.37 12.68 11.48
N ALA A 172 -6.67 13.78 11.79
CA ALA A 172 -5.51 13.78 12.67
C ALA A 172 -5.87 13.35 14.10
N GLU A 173 -6.97 13.82 14.66
CA GLU A 173 -7.45 13.40 15.98
C GLU A 173 -7.76 11.90 16.00
N LYS A 174 -8.48 11.39 15.00
CA LYS A 174 -8.84 9.97 14.92
C LYS A 174 -7.64 9.03 14.84
N PHE A 175 -6.57 9.45 14.15
CA PHE A 175 -5.38 8.63 13.95
C PHE A 175 -4.20 9.07 14.81
N GLU A 176 -4.42 9.98 15.75
CA GLU A 176 -3.39 10.54 16.64
C GLU A 176 -2.15 11.01 15.86
N LEU A 177 -2.37 11.75 14.76
CA LEU A 177 -1.32 12.37 13.97
C LEU A 177 -0.76 13.60 14.68
N GLU A 178 0.50 13.92 14.39
CA GLU A 178 1.24 15.01 15.02
C GLU A 178 0.68 16.38 14.65
N PHE A 179 0.35 16.57 13.38
CA PHE A 179 -0.18 17.84 12.89
C PHE A 179 -1.23 17.66 11.80
N TYR A 180 -2.03 18.70 11.63
CA TYR A 180 -2.98 18.83 10.52
C TYR A 180 -2.95 20.26 10.01
N THR A 181 -3.15 20.44 8.71
CA THR A 181 -3.23 21.78 8.11
C THR A 181 -4.08 21.75 6.85
N ASN A 182 -4.39 22.93 6.31
CA ASN A 182 -4.90 23.13 4.97
C ASN A 182 -3.93 23.96 4.10
N ASN A 183 -2.75 24.30 4.63
CA ASN A 183 -1.70 25.05 3.96
C ASN A 183 -0.60 24.08 3.46
N PHE A 184 -0.30 24.16 2.16
CA PHE A 184 0.69 23.27 1.54
C PHE A 184 2.12 23.57 1.99
N GLU A 185 2.50 24.84 2.14
CA GLU A 185 3.87 25.21 2.55
C GLU A 185 4.16 24.72 3.96
N GLU A 186 3.22 24.97 4.89
CA GLU A 186 3.35 24.49 6.27
C GLU A 186 3.41 22.96 6.34
N PHE A 187 2.66 22.28 5.47
CA PHE A 187 2.64 20.82 5.40
C PHE A 187 3.96 20.24 4.89
N ILE A 188 4.48 20.78 3.79
CA ILE A 188 5.60 20.18 3.05
C ILE A 188 6.92 20.31 3.82
N GLU A 189 7.09 21.36 4.63
CA GLU A 189 8.26 21.57 5.49
C GLU A 189 8.42 20.49 6.56
N LYS A 190 7.32 19.90 7.04
CA LYS A 190 7.29 18.98 8.18
C LYS A 190 7.53 17.50 7.82
N VAL A 191 7.63 17.15 6.54
CA VAL A 191 7.64 15.76 6.06
C VAL A 191 8.82 15.44 5.16
N ASP A 192 9.26 14.19 5.13
CA ASP A 192 10.31 13.70 4.21
C ASP A 192 9.70 13.19 2.89
N ALA A 193 8.48 12.66 2.94
CA ALA A 193 7.74 12.13 1.80
C ALA A 193 6.24 12.42 1.90
N VAL A 194 5.53 12.36 0.77
CA VAL A 194 4.07 12.57 0.71
C VAL A 194 3.36 11.36 0.12
N TYR A 195 2.21 11.03 0.70
CA TYR A 195 1.22 10.14 0.12
C TYR A 195 0.03 10.95 -0.41
N ILE A 196 -0.19 10.92 -1.72
CA ILE A 196 -1.24 11.70 -2.39
C ILE A 196 -2.46 10.80 -2.62
N ALA A 197 -3.53 11.10 -1.89
CA ALA A 197 -4.81 10.39 -1.89
C ALA A 197 -5.98 11.31 -2.29
N THR A 198 -5.72 12.25 -3.19
CA THR A 198 -6.69 13.25 -3.66
C THR A 198 -7.46 12.75 -4.90
N PRO A 199 -8.45 13.50 -5.42
CA PRO A 199 -9.07 13.16 -6.70
C PRO A 199 -8.07 13.22 -7.87
N HIS A 200 -8.29 12.39 -8.89
CA HIS A 200 -7.35 12.14 -10.00
C HIS A 200 -6.84 13.41 -10.69
N ASN A 201 -7.72 14.40 -10.90
CA ASN A 201 -7.39 15.66 -11.60
C ASN A 201 -6.45 16.58 -10.82
N THR A 202 -6.19 16.29 -9.54
CA THR A 202 -5.31 17.09 -8.69
C THR A 202 -3.93 16.45 -8.47
N HIS A 203 -3.73 15.21 -8.92
CA HIS A 203 -2.48 14.49 -8.68
C HIS A 203 -1.28 15.23 -9.26
N TYR A 204 -1.33 15.64 -10.54
CA TYR A 204 -0.23 16.34 -11.20
C TYR A 204 0.24 17.57 -10.38
N TYR A 205 -0.69 18.41 -9.94
CA TYR A 205 -0.38 19.59 -9.13
C TYR A 205 0.35 19.21 -7.84
N TYR A 206 -0.18 18.29 -7.04
CA TYR A 206 0.45 17.93 -5.76
C TYR A 206 1.77 17.18 -5.95
N ILE A 207 1.87 16.27 -6.92
CA ILE A 207 3.12 15.56 -7.21
C ILE A 207 4.20 16.58 -7.59
N LYS A 208 3.92 17.46 -8.56
CA LYS A 208 4.89 18.44 -9.04
C LYS A 208 5.40 19.33 -7.90
N ARG A 209 4.48 19.93 -7.14
CA ARG A 209 4.86 20.81 -6.02
C ARG A 209 5.65 20.09 -4.93
N SER A 210 5.32 18.84 -4.63
CA SER A 210 6.08 18.05 -3.65
C SER A 210 7.47 17.69 -4.14
N LEU A 211 7.62 17.34 -5.42
CA LEU A 211 8.94 17.08 -6.02
C LEU A 211 9.81 18.35 -6.09
N GLU A 212 9.24 19.49 -6.44
CA GLU A 212 9.93 20.80 -6.46
C GLU A 212 10.42 21.20 -5.05
N ASN A 213 9.70 20.78 -4.01
CA ASN A 213 10.11 20.91 -2.60
C ASN A 213 10.99 19.75 -2.11
N LYS A 214 11.57 18.97 -3.03
CA LYS A 214 12.52 17.89 -2.78
C LYS A 214 11.97 16.76 -1.90
N LYS A 215 10.68 16.43 -2.04
CA LYS A 215 10.04 15.34 -1.29
C LYS A 215 9.81 14.12 -2.17
N HIS A 216 9.97 12.93 -1.60
CA HIS A 216 9.56 11.70 -2.27
C HIS A 216 8.03 11.61 -2.33
N VAL A 217 7.48 10.96 -3.36
CA VAL A 217 6.04 10.93 -3.61
C VAL A 217 5.55 9.50 -3.86
N LEU A 218 4.56 9.07 -3.09
CA LEU A 218 3.71 7.91 -3.38
C LEU A 218 2.32 8.42 -3.75
N CYS A 219 1.83 8.17 -4.96
CA CYS A 219 0.56 8.73 -5.43
C CYS A 219 -0.45 7.65 -5.79
N GLU A 220 -1.71 7.83 -5.39
CA GLU A 220 -2.82 7.01 -5.87
C GLU A 220 -2.93 6.98 -7.38
N LYS A 221 -3.47 5.86 -7.88
CA LYS A 221 -3.69 5.63 -9.31
C LYS A 221 -4.97 6.31 -9.82
N PRO A 222 -5.00 6.77 -11.09
CA PRO A 222 -3.86 6.87 -11.99
C PRO A 222 -2.94 8.04 -11.62
N ILE A 223 -1.63 7.91 -11.85
CA ILE A 223 -0.64 8.92 -11.45
C ILE A 223 -0.97 10.33 -12.00
N THR A 224 -1.42 10.40 -13.26
CA THR A 224 -1.97 11.59 -13.92
C THR A 224 -3.01 11.15 -14.96
N LEU A 225 -3.66 12.08 -15.64
CA LEU A 225 -4.56 11.77 -16.77
C LEU A 225 -3.99 12.19 -18.13
N SER A 226 -2.77 12.75 -18.13
CA SER A 226 -2.05 13.24 -19.30
C SER A 226 -0.66 12.64 -19.39
N SER A 227 -0.34 12.07 -20.56
CA SER A 227 0.98 11.51 -20.85
C SER A 227 2.08 12.56 -20.77
N LYS A 228 1.77 13.82 -21.13
CA LYS A 228 2.72 14.94 -21.06
C LYS A 228 3.08 15.24 -19.61
N GLU A 229 2.07 15.34 -18.75
CA GLU A 229 2.26 15.53 -17.30
C GLU A 229 3.05 14.37 -16.68
N THR A 230 2.72 13.12 -17.02
CA THR A 230 3.47 11.96 -16.50
C THR A 230 4.96 12.05 -16.86
N ASN A 231 5.27 12.39 -18.11
CA ASN A 231 6.66 12.52 -18.56
C ASN A 231 7.38 13.64 -17.81
N GLU A 232 6.77 14.82 -17.71
CA GLU A 232 7.33 15.96 -16.97
C GLU A 232 7.67 15.59 -15.51
N LEU A 233 6.74 14.94 -14.79
CA LEU A 233 6.97 14.52 -13.41
C LEU A 233 8.17 13.57 -13.27
N TYR A 234 8.32 12.61 -14.18
CA TYR A 234 9.46 11.69 -14.14
C TYR A 234 10.78 12.36 -14.53
N GLU A 235 10.78 13.40 -15.36
CA GLU A 235 12.02 14.18 -15.59
C GLU A 235 12.44 14.95 -14.33
N ILE A 236 11.49 15.58 -13.63
CA ILE A 236 11.75 16.24 -12.33
C ILE A 236 12.34 15.24 -11.31
N THR A 237 11.81 14.01 -11.28
CA THR A 237 12.35 13.00 -10.35
C THR A 237 13.80 12.67 -10.64
N LYS A 238 14.19 12.52 -11.91
CA LYS A 238 15.58 12.25 -12.31
C LYS A 238 16.50 13.40 -11.92
N GLU A 239 16.08 14.64 -12.16
CA GLU A 239 16.83 15.84 -11.83
C GLU A 239 17.16 15.90 -10.33
N TYR A 240 16.14 15.71 -9.48
CA TYR A 240 16.31 15.79 -8.03
C TYR A 240 16.67 14.47 -7.35
N LYS A 241 16.86 13.38 -8.11
CA LYS A 241 17.10 12.02 -7.60
C LYS A 241 16.04 11.55 -6.59
N LEU A 242 14.79 11.94 -6.80
CA LEU A 242 13.66 11.60 -5.94
C LEU A 242 12.97 10.30 -6.39
N VAL A 243 12.15 9.76 -5.51
CA VAL A 243 11.31 8.59 -5.78
C VAL A 243 9.88 9.06 -6.02
N LEU A 244 9.32 8.69 -7.17
CA LEU A 244 7.90 8.82 -7.50
C LEU A 244 7.34 7.44 -7.84
N LEU A 245 6.46 6.94 -6.97
CA LEU A 245 5.82 5.64 -7.14
C LEU A 245 4.31 5.79 -7.29
N GLU A 246 3.73 5.14 -8.30
CA GLU A 246 2.29 5.00 -8.43
C GLU A 246 1.78 3.84 -7.56
N ALA A 247 0.77 4.10 -6.73
CA ALA A 247 0.17 3.15 -5.80
C ALA A 247 -0.80 2.21 -6.54
N ILE A 248 -0.24 1.28 -7.31
CA ILE A 248 -0.96 0.12 -7.86
C ILE A 248 -0.59 -1.11 -7.03
N LYS A 249 -1.21 -1.25 -5.85
CA LYS A 249 -0.91 -2.30 -4.87
C LYS A 249 -0.67 -3.70 -5.44
N THR A 250 -1.44 -4.10 -6.47
CA THR A 250 -1.31 -5.40 -7.13
C THR A 250 0.11 -5.65 -7.65
N ALA A 251 0.80 -4.62 -8.13
CA ALA A 251 2.15 -4.73 -8.66
C ALA A 251 3.18 -5.21 -7.63
N PHE A 252 2.91 -4.99 -6.34
CA PHE A 252 3.81 -5.28 -5.22
C PHE A 252 3.35 -6.51 -4.40
N CYS A 253 2.25 -7.14 -4.80
CA CYS A 253 1.72 -8.31 -4.10
C CYS A 253 2.55 -9.56 -4.44
N PRO A 254 3.03 -10.34 -3.45
CA PRO A 254 3.89 -11.50 -3.72
C PRO A 254 3.28 -12.53 -4.68
N GLY A 255 1.97 -12.79 -4.56
CA GLY A 255 1.28 -13.72 -5.46
C GLY A 255 1.23 -13.22 -6.90
N PHE A 256 1.08 -11.91 -7.12
CA PHE A 256 1.08 -11.32 -8.46
C PHE A 256 2.49 -11.37 -9.07
N GLU A 257 3.51 -11.01 -8.28
CA GLU A 257 4.91 -11.13 -8.70
C GLU A 257 5.25 -12.57 -9.12
N LYS A 258 4.80 -13.57 -8.34
CA LYS A 258 4.99 -14.96 -8.72
C LYS A 258 4.21 -15.32 -9.98
N LEU A 259 2.95 -14.93 -10.08
CA LEU A 259 2.11 -15.20 -11.26
C LEU A 259 2.79 -14.70 -12.53
N ILE A 260 3.31 -13.46 -12.53
CA ILE A 260 4.05 -12.88 -13.65
C ILE A 260 5.35 -13.65 -13.92
N SER A 261 6.12 -14.00 -12.88
CA SER A 261 7.35 -14.78 -13.01
C SER A 261 7.11 -16.16 -13.63
N ILE A 262 6.06 -16.87 -13.20
CA ILE A 262 5.68 -18.17 -13.73
C ILE A 262 5.19 -18.04 -15.17
N ALA A 263 4.35 -17.05 -15.49
CA ALA A 263 3.91 -16.82 -16.86
C ALA A 263 5.09 -16.59 -17.81
N LYS A 264 6.09 -15.82 -17.38
CA LYS A 264 7.31 -15.54 -18.16
C LYS A 264 8.33 -16.67 -18.17
N SER A 265 8.18 -17.70 -17.36
CA SER A 265 9.12 -18.83 -17.31
C SER A 265 9.06 -19.76 -18.53
N GLY A 266 8.04 -19.61 -19.39
CA GLY A 266 7.81 -20.49 -20.53
C GLY A 266 7.10 -21.80 -20.18
N ILE A 267 6.69 -22.01 -18.92
CA ILE A 267 5.99 -23.23 -18.48
C ILE A 267 4.66 -23.47 -19.23
N ILE A 268 3.97 -22.39 -19.59
CA ILE A 268 2.74 -22.42 -20.40
C ILE A 268 3.01 -22.29 -21.91
N GLY A 269 4.28 -22.37 -22.34
CA GLY A 269 4.68 -22.09 -23.71
C GLY A 269 4.76 -20.59 -24.01
N GLU A 270 4.51 -20.21 -25.26
CA GLU A 270 4.46 -18.81 -25.68
C GLU A 270 3.10 -18.21 -25.33
N ILE A 271 3.08 -17.03 -24.70
CA ILE A 271 1.84 -16.32 -24.37
C ILE A 271 1.18 -15.84 -25.68
N LYS A 272 -0.07 -16.23 -25.89
CA LYS A 272 -0.87 -15.88 -27.09
C LYS A 272 -2.06 -14.99 -26.77
N ASP A 273 -2.50 -14.92 -25.51
CA ASP A 273 -3.56 -14.02 -25.10
C ASP A 273 -3.52 -13.71 -23.60
N VAL A 274 -4.06 -12.54 -23.22
CA VAL A 274 -4.26 -12.14 -21.84
C VAL A 274 -5.62 -11.47 -21.71
N GLU A 275 -6.53 -12.10 -20.96
CA GLU A 275 -7.81 -11.51 -20.59
C GLU A 275 -7.78 -11.09 -19.13
N ALA A 276 -8.02 -9.81 -18.85
CA ALA A 276 -8.03 -9.29 -17.49
C ALA A 276 -9.29 -8.47 -17.24
N CYS A 277 -10.06 -8.83 -16.21
CA CYS A 277 -11.31 -8.17 -15.88
C CYS A 277 -11.29 -7.57 -14.47
N PHE A 278 -11.73 -6.32 -14.34
CA PHE A 278 -12.08 -5.72 -13.07
C PHE A 278 -13.38 -4.93 -13.22
N THR A 279 -14.47 -5.49 -12.69
CA THR A 279 -15.76 -4.82 -12.59
C THR A 279 -16.27 -4.79 -11.14
N LYS A 280 -16.91 -3.68 -10.75
CA LYS A 280 -17.68 -3.54 -9.52
C LYS A 280 -18.98 -2.80 -9.82
N LEU A 281 -20.04 -3.10 -9.09
CA LEU A 281 -21.28 -2.31 -9.16
C LEU A 281 -21.20 -1.19 -8.15
N VAL A 282 -21.54 0.01 -8.60
CA VAL A 282 -21.39 1.24 -7.84
C VAL A 282 -22.61 2.11 -8.09
N GLU A 283 -23.19 2.63 -7.02
CA GLU A 283 -24.42 3.42 -7.05
C GLU A 283 -24.29 4.67 -6.17
N GLY A 284 -25.23 5.60 -6.34
CA GLY A 284 -25.30 6.86 -5.59
C GLY A 284 -24.44 8.00 -6.15
N GLU A 285 -24.43 9.11 -5.43
CA GLU A 285 -23.70 10.33 -5.78
C GLU A 285 -22.26 10.27 -5.27
N ILE A 286 -21.43 9.47 -5.92
CA ILE A 286 -20.02 9.30 -5.53
C ILE A 286 -19.05 9.71 -6.62
N ARG A 287 -17.80 10.00 -6.21
CA ARG A 287 -16.71 10.49 -7.06
C ARG A 287 -16.49 9.64 -8.30
N GLU A 288 -16.50 8.31 -8.14
CA GLU A 288 -16.29 7.35 -9.22
C GLU A 288 -17.32 7.51 -10.37
N LEU A 289 -18.51 8.05 -10.07
CA LEU A 289 -19.59 8.29 -11.01
C LEU A 289 -19.72 9.78 -11.44
N SER A 290 -18.71 10.60 -11.13
CA SER A 290 -18.71 12.04 -11.41
C SER A 290 -17.72 12.41 -12.52
N CYS A 291 -18.21 12.92 -13.65
CA CYS A 291 -17.36 13.47 -14.72
C CYS A 291 -16.51 14.66 -14.25
N LYS A 292 -17.04 15.50 -13.34
CA LYS A 292 -16.32 16.65 -12.77
C LYS A 292 -15.06 16.21 -12.01
N GLU A 293 -15.11 15.06 -11.37
CA GLU A 293 -14.00 14.49 -10.61
C GLU A 293 -13.19 13.44 -11.40
N SER A 294 -13.40 13.39 -12.73
CA SER A 294 -12.74 12.45 -13.64
C SER A 294 -12.96 10.97 -13.28
N GLY A 295 -14.18 10.65 -12.85
CA GLY A 295 -14.68 9.28 -12.71
C GLY A 295 -14.89 8.58 -14.06
N GLY A 296 -15.48 7.39 -14.01
CA GLY A 296 -15.60 6.48 -15.15
C GLY A 296 -14.79 5.20 -14.99
N SER A 297 -15.22 4.13 -15.63
CA SER A 297 -14.67 2.79 -15.40
C SER A 297 -13.22 2.68 -15.85
N VAL A 298 -12.82 3.36 -16.92
CA VAL A 298 -11.42 3.40 -17.36
C VAL A 298 -10.52 4.12 -16.36
N THR A 299 -10.88 5.33 -15.92
CA THR A 299 -10.03 6.09 -14.98
C THR A 299 -9.96 5.43 -13.61
N GLU A 300 -11.04 4.78 -13.17
CA GLU A 300 -11.08 4.11 -11.87
C GLU A 300 -10.35 2.77 -11.86
N LEU A 301 -10.50 1.95 -12.90
CA LEU A 301 -10.15 0.53 -12.82
C LEU A 301 -9.09 0.07 -13.82
N ALA A 302 -8.85 0.79 -14.94
CA ALA A 302 -8.03 0.26 -16.03
C ALA A 302 -6.57 0.01 -15.65
N SER A 303 -6.01 0.73 -14.68
CA SER A 303 -4.64 0.51 -14.21
C SER A 303 -4.39 -0.93 -13.77
N TYR A 304 -5.39 -1.64 -13.23
CA TYR A 304 -5.25 -3.04 -12.82
C TYR A 304 -5.13 -4.01 -14.00
N PRO A 305 -6.14 -4.21 -14.88
CA PRO A 305 -6.02 -5.14 -16.00
C PRO A 305 -4.90 -4.73 -16.98
N LEU A 306 -4.66 -3.42 -17.19
CA LEU A 306 -3.55 -2.97 -18.02
C LEU A 306 -2.19 -3.28 -17.39
N LEU A 307 -2.04 -3.27 -16.06
CA LEU A 307 -0.82 -3.72 -15.38
C LEU A 307 -0.47 -5.16 -15.77
N ALA A 308 -1.43 -6.08 -15.69
CA ALA A 308 -1.19 -7.49 -16.05
C ALA A 308 -0.77 -7.64 -17.52
N ILE A 309 -1.50 -6.99 -18.43
CA ILE A 309 -1.25 -7.06 -19.88
C ILE A 309 0.11 -6.45 -20.23
N VAL A 310 0.39 -5.23 -19.78
CA VAL A 310 1.63 -4.50 -20.11
C VAL A 310 2.83 -5.20 -19.48
N LYS A 311 2.71 -5.77 -18.28
CA LYS A 311 3.79 -6.57 -17.69
C LYS A 311 4.16 -7.78 -18.52
N LEU A 312 3.19 -8.46 -19.11
CA LEU A 312 3.42 -9.70 -19.85
C LEU A 312 3.87 -9.44 -21.30
N LEU A 313 3.27 -8.42 -21.94
CA LEU A 313 3.38 -8.22 -23.39
C LEU A 313 4.08 -6.92 -23.80
N GLY A 314 4.27 -5.96 -22.88
CA GLY A 314 4.95 -4.69 -23.15
C GLY A 314 4.02 -3.62 -23.74
N LYS A 315 4.55 -2.81 -24.66
CA LYS A 315 3.79 -1.72 -25.30
C LYS A 315 2.96 -2.25 -26.48
N PRO A 316 1.64 -1.99 -26.54
CA PRO A 316 0.83 -2.34 -27.69
C PRO A 316 1.11 -1.42 -28.89
N GLU A 317 0.88 -1.94 -30.10
CA GLU A 317 0.92 -1.16 -31.35
C GLU A 317 -0.35 -0.32 -31.52
N ASN A 318 -1.52 -0.89 -31.18
CA ASN A 318 -2.80 -0.23 -31.30
C ASN A 318 -3.71 -0.57 -30.12
N VAL A 319 -4.63 0.34 -29.80
CA VAL A 319 -5.64 0.19 -28.77
C VAL A 319 -6.98 0.71 -29.27
N LYS A 320 -8.02 -0.13 -29.14
CA LYS A 320 -9.41 0.19 -29.43
C LYS A 320 -10.25 0.09 -28.15
N PHE A 321 -11.27 0.94 -28.07
CA PHE A 321 -12.17 1.03 -26.93
C PHE A 321 -13.61 0.84 -27.39
N TYR A 322 -14.35 -0.01 -26.68
CA TYR A 322 -15.77 -0.24 -26.87
C TYR A 322 -16.45 -0.03 -25.53
N SER A 323 -17.24 1.04 -25.42
CA SER A 323 -17.74 1.52 -24.13
C SER A 323 -19.26 1.65 -24.13
N TYR A 324 -19.86 1.26 -23.01
CA TYR A 324 -21.18 1.68 -22.60
C TYR A 324 -21.04 2.97 -21.78
N ILE A 325 -21.54 4.07 -22.32
CA ILE A 325 -21.41 5.41 -21.76
C ILE A 325 -22.75 5.85 -21.17
N ASP A 326 -22.73 6.32 -19.94
CA ASP A 326 -23.83 7.10 -19.35
C ASP A 326 -23.78 8.51 -19.93
N LYS A 327 -24.79 8.86 -20.73
CA LYS A 327 -24.86 10.15 -21.43
C LYS A 327 -25.11 11.32 -20.48
N GLU A 328 -25.84 11.10 -19.39
CA GLU A 328 -26.18 12.15 -18.42
C GLU A 328 -24.95 12.47 -17.58
N LYS A 329 -24.31 11.43 -17.04
CA LYS A 329 -23.11 11.57 -16.20
C LYS A 329 -21.86 11.84 -17.03
N LYS A 330 -21.89 11.59 -18.35
CA LYS A 330 -20.77 11.73 -19.29
C LYS A 330 -19.53 10.93 -18.84
N ILE A 331 -19.74 9.67 -18.48
CA ILE A 331 -18.69 8.74 -18.07
C ILE A 331 -18.95 7.36 -18.65
N ASP A 332 -17.92 6.52 -18.74
CA ASP A 332 -18.11 5.12 -19.11
C ASP A 332 -18.47 4.25 -17.90
N LEU A 333 -19.56 3.48 -18.03
CA LEU A 333 -20.00 2.52 -17.01
C LEU A 333 -19.44 1.11 -17.25
N TYR A 334 -19.02 0.83 -18.48
CA TYR A 334 -18.32 -0.38 -18.86
C TYR A 334 -17.50 -0.16 -20.12
N THR A 335 -16.26 -0.64 -20.14
CA THR A 335 -15.38 -0.52 -21.30
C THR A 335 -14.61 -1.82 -21.52
N LYS A 336 -14.63 -2.31 -22.77
CA LYS A 336 -13.67 -3.30 -23.28
C LYS A 336 -12.54 -2.57 -24.00
N ILE A 337 -11.32 -2.81 -23.58
CA ILE A 337 -10.09 -2.28 -24.15
C ILE A 337 -9.42 -3.43 -24.91
N LEU A 338 -9.40 -3.36 -26.24
CA LEU A 338 -8.71 -4.32 -27.09
C LEU A 338 -7.36 -3.74 -27.46
N LEU A 339 -6.29 -4.47 -27.15
CA LEU A 339 -4.92 -4.09 -27.50
C LEU A 339 -4.42 -5.01 -28.61
N ARG A 340 -3.64 -4.49 -29.56
CA ARG A 340 -3.01 -5.27 -30.63
C ARG A 340 -1.50 -5.14 -30.54
N TYR A 341 -0.81 -6.27 -30.62
CA TYR A 341 0.65 -6.36 -30.68
C TYR A 341 1.12 -6.81 -32.06
N GLN A 342 2.37 -6.53 -32.40
CA GLN A 342 2.96 -6.80 -33.72
C GLN A 342 2.93 -8.30 -34.09
N ASN A 343 3.05 -9.17 -33.11
CA ASN A 343 3.01 -10.63 -33.26
C ASN A 343 1.58 -11.20 -33.41
N GLY A 344 0.56 -10.34 -33.54
CA GLY A 344 -0.83 -10.74 -33.74
C GLY A 344 -1.62 -11.03 -32.45
N VAL A 345 -0.99 -10.97 -31.27
CA VAL A 345 -1.65 -11.18 -29.98
C VAL A 345 -2.61 -10.01 -29.67
N THR A 346 -3.85 -10.33 -29.24
CA THR A 346 -4.92 -9.35 -29.02
C THR A 346 -5.57 -9.43 -27.64
N PRO A 347 -4.85 -9.06 -26.56
CA PRO A 347 -5.37 -9.15 -25.20
C PRO A 347 -6.50 -8.16 -24.95
N VAL A 348 -7.33 -8.49 -23.95
CA VAL A 348 -8.54 -7.73 -23.62
C VAL A 348 -8.54 -7.34 -22.14
N ALA A 349 -8.66 -6.04 -21.87
CA ALA A 349 -8.98 -5.53 -20.55
C ALA A 349 -10.47 -5.15 -20.46
N LYS A 350 -11.17 -5.64 -19.43
CA LYS A 350 -12.58 -5.34 -19.16
C LYS A 350 -12.68 -4.54 -17.87
N VAL A 351 -13.29 -3.36 -17.93
CA VAL A 351 -13.52 -2.50 -16.74
C VAL A 351 -14.98 -2.07 -16.65
N GLY A 352 -15.52 -1.96 -15.43
CA GLY A 352 -16.91 -1.55 -15.24
C GLY A 352 -17.27 -1.09 -13.84
N LEU A 353 -18.02 0.01 -13.77
CA LEU A 353 -18.66 0.55 -12.55
C LEU A 353 -20.18 0.30 -12.53
N GLY A 354 -20.80 0.10 -13.69
CA GLY A 354 -22.24 -0.14 -13.83
C GLY A 354 -22.59 -1.48 -14.49
N VAL A 355 -21.60 -2.30 -14.86
CA VAL A 355 -21.81 -3.64 -15.42
C VAL A 355 -20.90 -4.62 -14.71
N LYS A 356 -21.48 -5.70 -14.18
CA LYS A 356 -20.73 -6.81 -13.58
C LYS A 356 -20.39 -7.85 -14.66
N SER A 357 -19.18 -8.37 -14.60
CA SER A 357 -18.68 -9.43 -15.47
C SER A 357 -17.78 -10.35 -14.65
N GLU A 358 -17.55 -11.58 -15.14
CA GLU A 358 -16.60 -12.49 -14.51
C GLU A 358 -15.24 -11.82 -14.41
N GLY A 359 -14.71 -11.78 -13.19
CA GLY A 359 -13.65 -10.85 -12.78
C GLY A 359 -12.26 -11.45 -12.82
N GLU A 360 -12.03 -12.43 -13.69
CA GLU A 360 -10.84 -13.27 -13.76
C GLU A 360 -9.67 -12.62 -14.51
N LEU A 361 -8.49 -13.19 -14.30
CA LEU A 361 -7.29 -13.01 -15.12
C LEU A 361 -6.92 -14.37 -15.73
N ILE A 362 -6.92 -14.43 -17.06
CA ILE A 362 -6.51 -15.61 -17.84
C ILE A 362 -5.29 -15.23 -18.69
N ILE A 363 -4.26 -16.06 -18.62
CA ILE A 363 -3.05 -15.94 -19.45
C ILE A 363 -2.93 -17.22 -20.28
N SER A 364 -3.24 -17.13 -21.56
CA SER A 364 -3.28 -18.27 -22.47
C SER A 364 -1.93 -18.43 -23.16
N GLY A 365 -1.37 -19.63 -23.08
CA GLY A 365 -0.12 -19.99 -23.77
C GLY A 365 -0.27 -21.24 -24.64
N THR A 366 0.75 -21.52 -25.45
CA THR A 366 0.72 -22.64 -26.41
C THR A 366 0.75 -24.04 -25.79
N LYS A 367 1.08 -24.16 -24.50
CA LYS A 367 1.15 -25.47 -23.78
C LYS A 367 0.13 -25.60 -22.65
N GLY A 368 -0.47 -24.50 -22.22
CA GLY A 368 -1.37 -24.43 -21.06
C GLY A 368 -1.73 -22.98 -20.77
N TYR A 369 -2.38 -22.74 -19.63
CA TYR A 369 -2.81 -21.39 -19.25
C TYR A 369 -2.75 -21.17 -17.74
N ILE A 370 -2.67 -19.90 -17.35
CA ILE A 370 -2.82 -19.47 -15.96
C ILE A 370 -4.24 -18.95 -15.76
N TYR A 371 -4.87 -19.41 -14.69
CA TYR A 371 -6.17 -18.94 -14.24
C TYR A 371 -6.07 -18.32 -12.84
N ALA A 372 -6.44 -17.05 -12.70
CA ALA A 372 -6.57 -16.38 -11.41
C ALA A 372 -8.00 -15.82 -11.26
N PRO A 373 -8.81 -16.34 -10.32
CA PRO A 373 -10.18 -15.89 -10.13
C PRO A 373 -10.24 -14.48 -9.53
N SER A 374 -11.41 -13.84 -9.63
CA SER A 374 -11.66 -12.58 -8.93
C SER A 374 -11.64 -12.79 -7.40
N PRO A 375 -11.01 -11.91 -6.61
CA PRO A 375 -10.29 -10.70 -6.99
C PRO A 375 -8.80 -10.94 -7.27
N TRP A 376 -8.40 -11.21 -8.52
CA TRP A 376 -6.99 -11.49 -8.86
C TRP A 376 -6.05 -10.33 -8.56
N TRP A 377 -6.55 -9.09 -8.47
CA TRP A 377 -5.77 -7.92 -8.02
C TRP A 377 -5.35 -8.01 -6.54
N LYS A 378 -5.92 -8.95 -5.78
CA LYS A 378 -5.47 -9.45 -4.48
C LYS A 378 -5.01 -10.89 -4.64
N THR A 379 -3.89 -11.13 -5.32
CA THR A 379 -3.49 -12.47 -5.79
C THR A 379 -3.13 -13.43 -4.65
N GLU A 380 -4.13 -14.01 -3.99
CA GLU A 380 -3.98 -15.06 -2.98
C GLU A 380 -3.94 -16.45 -3.60
N TYR A 381 -4.47 -16.57 -4.82
CA TYR A 381 -4.62 -17.85 -5.51
C TYR A 381 -4.51 -17.70 -7.02
N PHE A 382 -3.82 -18.66 -7.65
CA PHE A 382 -3.92 -18.92 -9.08
C PHE A 382 -3.54 -20.37 -9.40
N GLU A 383 -3.93 -20.82 -10.58
CA GLU A 383 -3.69 -22.17 -11.06
C GLU A 383 -2.96 -22.17 -12.39
N LEU A 384 -2.05 -23.12 -12.57
CA LEU A 384 -1.59 -23.55 -13.88
C LEU A 384 -2.44 -24.72 -14.33
N ARG A 385 -2.99 -24.61 -15.54
CA ARG A 385 -3.85 -25.61 -16.14
C ARG A 385 -3.29 -26.07 -17.48
N PHE A 386 -3.26 -27.38 -17.67
CA PHE A 386 -2.78 -28.09 -18.86
C PHE A 386 -3.82 -29.11 -19.30
N GLU A 387 -3.75 -29.62 -20.53
CA GLU A 387 -4.64 -30.71 -20.98
C GLU A 387 -4.55 -31.95 -20.10
N ASN A 388 -3.33 -32.34 -19.71
CA ASN A 388 -3.15 -33.38 -18.72
C ASN A 388 -3.33 -32.80 -17.30
N PHE A 389 -4.50 -33.04 -16.72
CA PHE A 389 -4.89 -32.57 -15.38
C PHE A 389 -3.90 -32.94 -14.26
N SER A 390 -3.16 -34.04 -14.39
CA SER A 390 -2.14 -34.43 -13.40
C SER A 390 -0.97 -33.43 -13.32
N LYS A 391 -0.79 -32.59 -14.34
CA LYS A 391 0.22 -31.53 -14.39
C LYS A 391 -0.28 -30.20 -13.82
N ASN A 392 -1.56 -30.08 -13.48
CA ASN A 392 -2.11 -28.84 -12.93
C ASN A 392 -1.46 -28.53 -11.59
N ARG A 393 -1.23 -27.25 -11.34
CA ARG A 393 -0.60 -26.78 -10.10
C ARG A 393 -1.40 -25.62 -9.52
N LYS A 394 -1.65 -25.69 -8.22
CA LYS A 394 -2.32 -24.63 -7.46
C LYS A 394 -1.28 -23.88 -6.64
N TYR A 395 -1.37 -22.57 -6.65
CA TYR A 395 -0.48 -21.70 -5.89
C TYR A 395 -1.30 -20.86 -4.93
N PHE A 396 -0.87 -20.85 -3.67
CA PHE A 396 -1.49 -20.07 -2.59
C PHE A 396 -0.47 -19.09 -2.02
N TYR A 397 -0.91 -17.86 -1.81
CA TYR A 397 -0.11 -16.78 -1.25
C TYR A 397 -0.92 -16.04 -0.20
N SER A 398 -0.24 -15.62 0.86
CA SER A 398 -0.83 -14.71 1.84
C SER A 398 -0.90 -13.29 1.25
N PHE A 399 -2.08 -12.67 1.35
CA PHE A 399 -2.28 -11.25 1.06
C PHE A 399 -2.47 -10.48 2.36
N GLN A 400 -1.49 -9.62 2.68
CA GLN A 400 -1.44 -8.94 3.96
C GLN A 400 -2.29 -7.67 3.95
N GLY A 401 -3.25 -7.63 4.87
CA GLY A 401 -4.14 -6.48 5.09
C GLY A 401 -4.87 -6.04 3.83
N GLU A 402 -4.68 -4.79 3.42
CA GLU A 402 -5.31 -4.22 2.21
C GLU A 402 -4.39 -4.21 0.98
N GLY A 403 -3.16 -4.72 1.12
CA GLY A 403 -2.10 -4.71 0.11
C GLY A 403 -1.25 -3.44 0.12
N LEU A 404 -1.66 -2.41 0.86
CA LEU A 404 -0.94 -1.13 0.96
C LEU A 404 0.42 -1.28 1.65
N ARG A 405 0.57 -2.29 2.51
CA ARG A 405 1.86 -2.57 3.18
C ARG A 405 2.97 -2.81 2.17
N TYR A 406 2.67 -3.51 1.07
CA TYR A 406 3.67 -3.87 0.08
C TYR A 406 4.20 -2.66 -0.70
N GLU A 407 3.31 -1.74 -1.10
CA GLU A 407 3.72 -0.50 -1.79
C GLU A 407 4.46 0.46 -0.87
N ILE A 408 4.06 0.58 0.40
CA ILE A 408 4.77 1.38 1.40
C ILE A 408 6.17 0.80 1.64
N ALA A 409 6.27 -0.53 1.77
CA ALA A 409 7.53 -1.23 1.98
C ALA A 409 8.47 -1.08 0.78
N GLU A 410 7.96 -1.18 -0.45
CA GLU A 410 8.74 -0.97 -1.66
C GLU A 410 9.18 0.49 -1.78
N PHE A 411 8.29 1.45 -1.53
CA PHE A 411 8.60 2.88 -1.55
C PHE A 411 9.72 3.24 -0.57
N LEU A 412 9.65 2.74 0.67
CA LEU A 412 10.72 2.92 1.65
C LEU A 412 12.03 2.28 1.19
N THR A 413 11.98 1.06 0.64
CA THR A 413 13.17 0.36 0.13
C THR A 413 13.84 1.16 -0.99
N MET A 414 13.05 1.71 -1.90
CA MET A 414 13.52 2.57 -2.97
C MET A 414 14.24 3.82 -2.43
N ILE A 415 13.66 4.48 -1.43
CA ILE A 415 14.26 5.68 -0.80
C ILE A 415 15.58 5.33 -0.10
N ASN A 416 15.58 4.31 0.76
CA ASN A 416 16.77 3.92 1.52
C ASN A 416 17.93 3.46 0.63
N GLN A 417 17.62 2.90 -0.55
CA GLN A 417 18.62 2.45 -1.53
C GLN A 417 18.96 3.51 -2.58
N ASN A 418 18.41 4.73 -2.48
CA ASN A 418 18.53 5.78 -3.50
C ASN A 418 18.19 5.30 -4.93
N ARG A 419 17.16 4.44 -5.02
CA ARG A 419 16.74 3.77 -6.25
C ARG A 419 15.43 4.38 -6.75
N GLN A 420 15.46 4.98 -7.94
CA GLN A 420 14.31 5.69 -8.51
C GLN A 420 13.31 4.79 -9.25
N GLU A 421 13.67 3.53 -9.51
CA GLU A 421 12.83 2.59 -10.25
C GLU A 421 12.82 1.19 -9.62
N THR A 422 11.70 0.48 -9.74
CA THR A 422 11.58 -0.90 -9.30
C THR A 422 11.09 -1.83 -10.40
N TYR A 423 11.60 -3.07 -10.41
CA TYR A 423 11.15 -4.09 -11.36
C TYR A 423 9.69 -4.51 -11.11
N LYS A 424 9.19 -4.29 -9.89
CA LYS A 424 7.80 -4.59 -9.50
C LYS A 424 6.81 -3.69 -10.22
N LEU A 425 7.17 -2.44 -10.54
CA LEU A 425 6.41 -1.52 -11.35
C LEU A 425 7.37 -0.54 -12.04
N LYS A 426 7.65 -0.78 -13.32
CA LYS A 426 8.61 0.03 -14.08
C LYS A 426 7.98 1.34 -14.53
N ILE A 427 8.79 2.39 -14.65
CA ILE A 427 8.36 3.70 -15.14
C ILE A 427 7.80 3.55 -16.57
N SER A 428 8.41 2.69 -17.40
CA SER A 428 7.90 2.40 -18.74
C SER A 428 6.49 1.80 -18.72
N GLU A 429 6.18 0.94 -17.75
CA GLU A 429 4.85 0.31 -17.62
C GLU A 429 3.82 1.35 -17.22
N ILE A 430 4.14 2.21 -16.24
CA ILE A 430 3.30 3.35 -15.83
C ILE A 430 3.00 4.27 -17.01
N LYS A 431 4.03 4.67 -17.76
CA LYS A 431 3.87 5.54 -18.94
C LYS A 431 2.97 4.92 -20.00
N ILE A 432 3.10 3.62 -20.29
CA ILE A 432 2.24 2.91 -21.26
C ILE A 432 0.80 2.88 -20.77
N ILE A 433 0.56 2.53 -19.49
CA ILE A 433 -0.79 2.49 -18.91
C ILE A 433 -1.43 3.88 -18.98
N ASN A 434 -0.67 4.93 -18.63
CA ASN A 434 -1.13 6.30 -18.70
C ASN A 434 -1.47 6.73 -20.14
N GLU A 435 -0.61 6.40 -21.11
CA GLU A 435 -0.84 6.69 -22.54
C GLU A 435 -2.15 6.08 -23.03
N ILE A 436 -2.48 4.86 -22.60
CA ILE A 436 -3.73 4.17 -22.94
C ILE A 436 -4.94 4.89 -22.32
N ILE A 437 -4.87 5.24 -21.03
CA ILE A 437 -5.94 5.96 -20.33
C ILE A 437 -6.14 7.36 -20.96
N ASN A 438 -5.05 8.08 -21.24
CA ASN A 438 -5.08 9.40 -21.86
C ASN A 438 -5.69 9.35 -23.28
N LYS A 439 -5.35 8.32 -24.08
CA LYS A 439 -5.95 8.08 -25.41
C LYS A 439 -7.46 7.87 -25.32
N PHE A 440 -7.94 7.13 -24.31
CA PHE A 440 -9.37 6.95 -24.07
C PHE A 440 -10.07 8.28 -23.79
N LEU A 441 -9.52 9.07 -22.87
CA LEU A 441 -10.10 10.36 -22.47
C LEU A 441 -10.15 11.35 -23.64
N ARG A 442 -9.07 11.46 -24.42
CA ARG A 442 -9.01 12.33 -25.61
C ARG A 442 -10.04 11.94 -26.68
N LYS A 443 -10.31 10.64 -26.84
CA LYS A 443 -11.28 10.15 -27.84
C LYS A 443 -12.72 10.47 -27.45
N ASN A 444 -13.08 10.29 -26.18
CA ASN A 444 -14.47 10.31 -25.73
C ASN A 444 -14.90 11.62 -25.06
N PHE A 445 -13.96 12.42 -24.54
CA PHE A 445 -14.26 13.57 -23.68
C PHE A 445 -13.41 14.80 -24.03
N LYS A 446 -13.31 15.13 -25.33
CA LYS A 446 -12.47 16.16 -26.00
C LYS A 446 -12.35 17.59 -25.38
N ASN A 447 -12.87 17.88 -24.20
CA ASN A 447 -12.85 19.21 -23.57
C ASN A 447 -11.97 19.28 -22.29
N LYS A 448 -10.79 18.66 -22.27
CA LYS A 448 -9.85 18.72 -21.13
C LYS A 448 -8.40 18.90 -21.59
N GLU A 449 -8.11 19.98 -22.30
CA GLU A 449 -6.77 20.59 -22.33
C GLU A 449 -6.82 21.96 -21.67
#